data_AF-A0A2K1P276-F1
#
_entry.id   AF-A0A2K1P276-F1
#
_cell.length_a   1.000
_cell.length_b   1.000
_cell.length_c   1.000
_cell.angle_alpha   90.00
_cell.angle_beta   90.00
_cell.angle_gamma   90.00
#
_symmetry.space_group_name_H-M   'P 1'
#
loop_
_entity.id
_entity.type
_entity.pdbx_description
1 polymer ?
#
loop_
_entity_poly.entity_id
_entity_poly.type
_entity_poly.pdbx_seq_one_letter_code
_entity_poly.pdbx_strand_id
1 'polypeptide(L)'
;MQGIGPAFNLTGINTSNTNIREASEVFVSDIFAKILNSAQNTELFKENKLIPESNAEKWMKEWINIEYATLITKQSLTPFVDQIVKSFPPQR
;
A
#
# COMPACT_ATOMS: atom_id res chain seq x y z
N MET A 1 -11.69 12.75 18.69
CA MET A 1 -11.73 11.48 17.92
C MET A 1 -10.39 11.37 17.20
N GLN A 2 -9.46 10.55 17.73
CA GLN A 2 -8.15 10.33 17.11
C GLN A 2 -8.35 9.43 15.89
N GLY A 3 -8.10 9.98 14.70
CA GLY A 3 -8.11 9.23 13.46
C GLY A 3 -7.07 8.12 13.55
N ILE A 4 -7.50 6.89 13.25
CA ILE A 4 -6.58 5.78 12.99
C ILE A 4 -5.82 6.19 11.72
N GLY A 5 -4.61 6.71 11.92
CA GLY A 5 -3.76 7.21 10.85
C GLY A 5 -3.44 6.09 9.84
N PRO A 6 -3.00 6.46 8.62
CA PRO A 6 -2.70 5.48 7.59
C PRO A 6 -1.66 4.49 8.11
N ALA A 7 -1.95 3.20 7.97
CA ALA A 7 -1.07 2.11 8.39
C ALA A 7 0.31 2.16 7.69
N PHE A 8 0.43 2.90 6.60
CA PHE A 8 1.70 3.35 6.05
C PHE A 8 2.11 4.70 6.66
N ASN A 9 2.70 4.65 7.85
CA ASN A 9 3.43 5.79 8.34
C ASN A 9 4.78 5.87 7.61
N LEU A 10 4.83 6.59 6.48
CA LEU A 10 6.06 6.87 5.72
C LEU A 10 7.16 7.54 6.58
N THR A 11 6.81 8.05 7.77
CA THR A 11 7.78 8.60 8.73
C THR A 11 8.56 7.54 9.51
N GLY A 12 8.20 6.25 9.39
CA GLY A 12 8.91 5.13 10.02
C GLY A 12 10.10 4.59 9.21
N ILE A 13 10.35 5.10 8.01
CA ILE A 13 11.55 4.76 7.23
C ILE A 13 12.73 5.42 7.93
N ASN A 14 13.48 4.64 8.72
CA ASN A 14 14.74 5.08 9.29
C ASN A 14 15.76 5.27 8.14
N THR A 15 15.84 6.50 7.63
CA THR A 15 16.61 6.89 6.44
C THR A 15 18.12 6.66 6.55
N SER A 16 18.61 6.17 7.69
CA SER A 16 20.03 5.94 7.92
C SER A 16 20.59 4.70 7.18
N ASN A 17 19.76 3.73 6.77
CA ASN A 17 20.21 2.47 6.15
C ASN A 17 19.22 1.83 5.15
N THR A 18 18.24 2.57 4.61
CA THR A 18 17.24 1.98 3.70
C THR A 18 17.82 1.69 2.32
N ASN A 19 17.79 0.44 1.88
CA ASN A 19 18.19 0.05 0.53
C ASN A 19 17.23 0.67 -0.50
N ILE A 20 17.73 1.20 -1.63
CA ILE A 20 16.88 1.77 -2.71
C ILE A 20 15.82 0.77 -3.16
N ARG A 21 16.14 -0.53 -3.16
CA ARG A 21 15.17 -1.58 -3.48
C ARG A 21 14.03 -1.65 -2.46
N GLU A 22 14.34 -1.66 -1.17
CA GLU A 22 13.32 -1.68 -0.11
C GLU A 22 12.43 -0.43 -0.18
N ALA A 23 13.03 0.74 -0.39
CA ALA A 23 12.27 1.98 -0.58
C ALA A 23 11.35 1.92 -1.82
N SER A 24 11.83 1.33 -2.91
CA SER A 24 11.05 1.15 -4.14
C SER A 24 9.90 0.15 -3.94
N GLU A 25 10.13 -0.95 -3.23
CA GLU A 25 9.08 -1.92 -2.88
C GLU A 25 8.00 -1.28 -2.01
N VAL A 26 8.38 -0.49 -0.99
CA VAL A 26 7.43 0.24 -0.14
C VAL A 26 6.63 1.24 -0.96
N PHE A 27 7.29 2.00 -1.83
CA PHE A 27 6.63 2.98 -2.70
C PHE A 27 5.60 2.33 -3.62
N VAL A 28 5.96 1.24 -4.32
CA VAL A 28 5.03 0.53 -5.21
C VAL A 28 3.88 -0.08 -4.40
N SER A 29 4.16 -0.71 -3.26
CA SER A 29 3.14 -1.31 -2.40
C SER A 29 2.13 -0.26 -1.92
N ASP A 30 2.58 0.92 -1.52
CA ASP A 30 1.70 2.02 -1.08
C ASP A 30 0.79 2.52 -2.21
N ILE A 31 1.31 2.65 -3.44
CA ILE A 31 0.48 3.02 -4.61
C ILE A 31 -0.61 1.97 -4.84
N PHE A 32 -0.25 0.69 -4.86
CA PHE A 32 -1.22 -0.37 -5.11
C PHE A 32 -2.25 -0.48 -3.98
N ALA A 33 -1.84 -0.35 -2.72
CA ALA A 33 -2.76 -0.31 -1.58
C ALA A 33 -3.76 0.85 -1.72
N LYS A 34 -3.30 2.05 -2.10
CA LYS A 34 -4.18 3.20 -2.34
C LYS A 34 -5.17 2.97 -3.48
N ILE A 35 -4.74 2.33 -4.57
CA ILE A 35 -5.62 1.97 -5.68
C ILE A 35 -6.70 0.99 -5.22
N LEU A 36 -6.33 -0.06 -4.48
CA LEU A 36 -7.27 -1.07 -3.97
C LEU A 36 -8.27 -0.46 -2.96
N ASN A 37 -7.79 0.38 -2.05
CA ASN A 37 -8.65 1.10 -1.10
C ASN A 37 -9.60 2.07 -1.81
N SER A 38 -9.13 2.76 -2.85
CA SER A 38 -9.97 3.63 -3.67
C SER A 38 -11.05 2.85 -4.43
N ALA A 39 -10.69 1.67 -4.98
CA ALA A 39 -11.60 0.80 -5.70
C ALA A 39 -12.81 0.38 -4.85
N GLN A 40 -12.63 0.16 -3.54
CA GLN A 40 -13.72 -0.17 -2.62
C GLN A 40 -14.80 0.93 -2.50
N ASN A 41 -14.48 2.18 -2.84
CA ASN A 41 -15.45 3.28 -2.85
C ASN A 41 -16.21 3.41 -4.17
N THR A 42 -15.83 2.64 -5.20
CA THR A 42 -16.50 2.66 -6.51
C THR A 42 -17.80 1.88 -6.47
N GLU A 43 -18.72 2.21 -7.38
CA GLU A 43 -20.05 1.58 -7.44
C GLU A 43 -20.00 0.06 -7.67
N LEU A 44 -18.92 -0.44 -8.29
CA LEU A 44 -18.71 -1.87 -8.52
C LEU A 44 -18.59 -2.68 -7.22
N PHE A 45 -18.09 -2.07 -6.15
CA PHE A 45 -17.87 -2.71 -4.86
C PHE A 45 -18.80 -2.16 -3.76
N LYS A 46 -19.72 -1.26 -4.11
CA LYS A 46 -20.77 -0.81 -3.19
C LYS A 46 -21.78 -1.93 -3.00
N GLU A 47 -21.70 -2.57 -1.84
CA GLU A 47 -22.69 -3.55 -1.43
C GLU A 47 -23.95 -2.84 -0.93
N ASN A 48 -25.12 -3.20 -1.47
CA ASN A 48 -26.41 -2.75 -0.95
C ASN A 48 -26.73 -3.47 0.37
N LYS A 49 -25.99 -3.14 1.42
CA LYS A 49 -26.20 -3.69 2.77
C LYS A 49 -27.21 -2.85 3.53
N LEU A 50 -28.13 -3.52 4.22
CA LEU A 50 -29.12 -2.88 5.11
C LEU A 50 -28.46 -2.21 6.32
N ILE A 51 -27.30 -2.71 6.75
CA ILE A 51 -26.51 -2.16 7.85
C ILE A 51 -25.23 -1.58 7.25
N PRO A 52 -24.91 -0.31 7.53
CA PRO A 52 -23.68 0.30 7.06
C PRO A 52 -22.47 -0.38 7.66
N GLU A 53 -21.40 -0.43 6.89
CA GLU A 53 -20.14 -1.03 7.31
C GLU A 53 -19.56 -0.32 8.54
N SER A 54 -19.16 -1.11 9.53
CA SER A 54 -18.54 -0.64 10.76
C SER A 54 -17.10 -0.14 10.53
N ASN A 55 -16.59 0.67 11.45
CA ASN A 55 -15.21 1.13 11.39
C ASN A 55 -14.19 -0.02 11.46
N ALA A 56 -14.51 -1.09 12.18
CA ALA A 56 -13.64 -2.27 12.30
C ALA A 56 -13.56 -3.04 10.98
N GLU A 57 -14.69 -3.20 10.28
CA GLU A 57 -14.72 -3.85 8.95
C GLU A 57 -13.94 -3.03 7.91
N LYS A 58 -14.12 -1.70 7.90
CA LYS A 58 -13.34 -0.79 7.04
C LYS A 58 -11.84 -0.92 7.27
N TRP A 59 -11.43 -0.88 8.54
CA TRP A 59 -10.04 -1.04 8.92
C TRP A 59 -9.48 -2.40 8.50
N MET A 60 -10.26 -3.48 8.68
CA MET A 60 -9.83 -4.83 8.29
C MET A 60 -9.67 -4.95 6.77
N LYS A 61 -10.59 -4.40 5.99
CA LYS A 61 -10.48 -4.35 4.52
C LYS A 61 -9.26 -3.57 4.06
N GLU A 62 -9.00 -2.42 4.66
CA GLU A 62 -7.80 -1.62 4.38
C GLU A 62 -6.54 -2.43 4.69
N TRP A 63 -6.49 -3.09 5.84
CA TRP A 63 -5.34 -3.93 6.22
C TRP A 63 -5.10 -5.09 5.25
N ILE A 64 -6.17 -5.78 4.81
CA ILE A 64 -6.08 -6.84 3.81
C ILE A 64 -5.50 -6.31 2.49
N ASN A 65 -5.97 -5.15 2.03
CA ASN A 65 -5.45 -4.55 0.79
C ASN A 65 -3.98 -4.17 0.91
N ILE A 66 -3.54 -3.70 2.08
CA ILE A 66 -2.14 -3.37 2.38
C ILE A 66 -1.25 -4.62 2.31
N GLU A 67 -1.67 -5.70 2.98
CA GLU A 67 -0.91 -6.95 3.00
C GLU A 67 -0.85 -7.56 1.60
N TYR A 68 -1.98 -7.55 0.89
CA TYR A 68 -2.04 -8.02 -0.49
C TYR A 68 -1.15 -7.19 -1.41
N ALA A 69 -1.20 -5.86 -1.33
CA ALA A 69 -0.36 -4.97 -2.12
C ALA A 69 1.14 -5.21 -1.87
N THR A 70 1.51 -5.46 -0.61
CA THR A 70 2.89 -5.80 -0.23
C THR A 70 3.31 -7.14 -0.82
N LEU A 71 2.46 -8.15 -0.71
CA LEU A 71 2.70 -9.49 -1.24
C LEU A 71 2.90 -9.47 -2.77
N ILE A 72 1.98 -8.86 -3.50
CA ILE A 72 2.06 -8.80 -4.96
C ILE A 72 3.27 -7.97 -5.42
N THR A 73 3.65 -6.94 -4.67
CA THR A 73 4.81 -6.13 -5.02
C THR A 73 6.09 -6.94 -4.97
N LYS A 74 6.25 -7.76 -3.93
CA LYS A 74 7.42 -8.62 -3.74
C LYS A 74 7.46 -9.81 -4.70
N GLN A 75 6.31 -10.37 -5.06
CA GLN A 75 6.23 -11.61 -5.84
C GLN A 75 6.01 -11.39 -7.34
N SER A 76 5.16 -10.45 -7.71
CA SER A 76 4.65 -10.29 -9.08
C SER A 76 5.10 -9.00 -9.75
N LEU A 77 5.24 -7.91 -8.98
CA LEU A 77 5.68 -6.60 -9.51
C LEU A 77 7.18 -6.38 -9.39
N THR A 78 7.97 -7.40 -9.08
CA THR A 78 9.43 -7.34 -9.04
C THR A 78 10.03 -6.70 -10.30
N PRO A 79 9.58 -7.00 -11.54
CA PRO A 79 10.10 -6.35 -12.73
C PRO A 79 9.85 -4.83 -12.76
N PHE A 80 8.72 -4.38 -12.21
CA PHE A 80 8.40 -2.95 -12.12
C PHE A 80 9.22 -2.26 -11.03
N VAL A 81 9.39 -2.92 -9.88
CA VAL A 81 10.32 -2.47 -8.82
C VAL A 81 11.74 -2.33 -9.40
N ASP A 82 12.21 -3.28 -10.21
CA ASP A 82 13.52 -3.20 -10.84
C ASP A 82 13.66 -2.02 -11.80
N GLN A 83 12.61 -1.69 -12.55
CA GLN A 83 12.62 -0.50 -13.42
C GLN A 83 12.75 0.79 -12.59
N ILE A 84 12.04 0.86 -11.46
CA ILE A 84 12.13 2.00 -10.54
C ILE A 84 13.52 2.08 -9.94
N VAL A 85 14.07 0.98 -9.42
CA VAL A 85 15.43 0.95 -8.87
C VAL A 85 16.47 1.40 -9.90
N LYS A 86 16.36 0.94 -11.15
CA LYS A 86 17.26 1.33 -12.25
C LYS A 86 17.11 2.80 -12.69
N SER A 87 15.99 3.43 -12.38
CA SER A 87 15.79 4.86 -12.68
C SER A 87 16.58 5.77 -11.73
N PHE A 88 17.00 5.26 -10.57
CA PHE A 88 17.88 5.97 -9.66
C PHE A 88 19.34 5.84 -10.11
N PRO A 89 20.16 6.90 -9.94
CA PRO A 89 21.59 6.82 -10.23
C PRO A 89 22.24 5.72 -9.38
N PRO A 90 23.24 5.00 -9.91
CA PRO A 90 23.96 3.99 -9.13
C PRO A 90 24.57 4.64 -7.89
N GLN A 91 24.37 4.02 -6.73
CA GLN A 91 25.00 4.45 -5.48
C GLN A 91 26.52 4.43 -5.70
N ARG A 92 27.15 5.60 -5.59
CA ARG A 92 28.61 5.77 -5.69
C ARG A 92 29.27 5.47 -4.34
#